data_AF-A0A3D5DJP2-F1
#
_entry.id   AF-A0A3D5DJP2-F1
#
_cell.length_a   1.000
_cell.length_b   1.000
_cell.length_c   1.000
_cell.angle_alpha   90.00
_cell.angle_beta   90.00
_cell.angle_gamma   90.00
#
_symmetry.space_group_name_H-M   'P 1'
#
loop_
_entity.id
_entity.type
_entity.pdbx_description
1 polymer ?
#
loop_
_entity_poly.entity_id
_entity_poly.type
_entity_poly.pdbx_seq_one_letter_code
_entity_poly.pdbx_strand_id
1 'polypeptide(L)'
;MRHSPGEAPVPAFASEQFHAITSAKPQCVWNALTATGFPLDYLHGMTVESDWRPGAGVTMVLTDQWRLTGEVLAAEQPHRLSYTL
;
A
#
# COMPACT_ATOMS: atom_id res chain seq x y z
N MET A 1 10.11 -34.02 -33.52
CA MET A 1 9.32 -33.57 -32.35
C MET A 1 10.03 -32.37 -31.73
N ARG A 2 9.48 -31.16 -31.87
CA ARG A 2 10.02 -29.96 -31.21
C ARG A 2 9.31 -29.83 -29.87
N HIS A 3 10.06 -29.84 -28.77
CA HIS A 3 9.52 -29.55 -27.44
C HIS A 3 9.18 -28.07 -27.34
N SER A 4 7.91 -27.75 -27.10
CA SER A 4 7.49 -26.43 -26.61
C SER A 4 8.05 -26.23 -25.20
N PRO A 5 8.56 -25.05 -24.84
CA PRO A 5 8.97 -24.79 -23.47
C PRO A 5 7.71 -24.75 -22.60
N GLY A 6 7.64 -25.66 -21.63
CA GLY A 6 6.60 -25.67 -20.62
C GLY A 6 6.68 -24.40 -19.79
N GLU A 7 5.55 -23.70 -19.72
CA GLU A 7 5.32 -22.54 -18.86
C GLU A 7 5.69 -22.91 -17.42
N ALA A 8 6.71 -22.25 -16.86
CA ALA A 8 7.08 -22.46 -15.46
C ALA A 8 5.91 -22.01 -14.58
N PRO A 9 5.54 -22.77 -13.54
CA PRO A 9 4.44 -22.40 -12.66
C PRO A 9 4.76 -21.06 -11.99
N VAL A 10 3.90 -20.06 -12.21
CA VAL A 10 3.95 -18.78 -11.51
C VAL A 10 3.79 -19.08 -10.01
N PRO A 11 4.72 -18.66 -9.14
CA PRO A 11 4.61 -18.97 -7.71
C PRO A 11 3.32 -18.40 -7.16
N ALA A 12 2.65 -19.16 -6.30
CA ALA A 12 1.48 -18.67 -5.57
C ALA A 12 1.90 -17.46 -4.75
N PHE A 13 1.30 -16.30 -5.03
CA PHE A 13 1.48 -15.13 -4.18
C PHE A 13 0.92 -15.46 -2.80
N ALA A 14 1.76 -15.37 -1.77
CA ALA A 14 1.28 -15.35 -0.41
C ALA A 14 0.35 -14.14 -0.27
N SER A 15 -0.90 -14.38 0.10
CA SER A 15 -1.90 -13.34 0.34
C SER A 15 -2.38 -13.49 1.77
N GLU A 16 -2.38 -12.37 2.50
CA GLU A 16 -2.93 -12.27 3.83
C GLU A 16 -4.06 -11.24 3.82
N GLN A 17 -5.19 -11.58 4.44
CA GLN A 17 -6.37 -10.72 4.49
C GLN A 17 -6.73 -10.40 5.94
N PHE A 18 -6.92 -9.11 6.20
CA PHE A 18 -7.35 -8.59 7.50
C PHE A 18 -8.63 -7.78 7.34
N HIS A 19 -9.51 -7.84 8.33
CA HIS A 19 -10.73 -7.05 8.39
C HIS A 19 -10.76 -6.23 9.69
N ALA A 20 -11.06 -4.93 9.55
CA ALA A 20 -11.28 -4.03 10.67
C ALA A 20 -12.64 -3.33 10.50
N ILE A 21 -13.39 -3.19 11.61
CA ILE A 21 -14.71 -2.56 11.63
C ILE A 21 -14.62 -1.32 12.53
N THR A 22 -15.12 -0.18 12.05
CA THR A 22 -15.10 1.09 12.78
C THR A 22 -16.42 1.83 12.59
N SER A 23 -16.77 2.68 13.55
CA SER A 23 -17.92 3.61 13.45
C SER A 23 -17.57 4.92 12.71
N ALA A 24 -16.31 5.10 12.31
CA ALA A 24 -15.87 6.26 11.55
C ALA A 24 -16.53 6.32 10.17
N LYS A 25 -16.77 7.55 9.68
CA LYS A 25 -17.22 7.75 8.30
C LYS A 25 -16.13 7.29 7.32
N PRO A 26 -16.47 6.76 6.13
CA PRO A 26 -15.49 6.31 5.13
C PRO A 26 -14.44 7.39 4.79
N GLN A 27 -14.86 8.65 4.70
CA GLN A 27 -13.94 9.76 4.43
C GLN A 27 -12.90 9.97 5.53
N CYS A 28 -13.24 9.72 6.80
CA CYS A 28 -12.28 9.83 7.90
C CYS A 28 -11.24 8.71 7.82
N VAL A 29 -11.66 7.50 7.46
CA VAL A 29 -10.74 6.38 7.23
C VAL A 29 -9.82 6.67 6.05
N TRP A 30 -10.39 7.16 4.94
CA TRP A 30 -9.59 7.58 3.78
C TRP A 30 -8.52 8.61 4.16
N ASN A 31 -8.91 9.68 4.84
CA ASN A 31 -7.97 10.72 5.27
C ASN A 31 -6.85 10.16 6.16
N ALA A 32 -7.14 9.17 7.01
CA ALA A 32 -6.11 8.52 7.81
C ALA A 32 -5.20 7.63 6.96
N LEU A 33 -5.74 6.86 6.02
CA LEU A 33 -4.96 6.00 5.13
C LEU A 33 -4.07 6.81 4.16
N THR A 34 -4.45 8.05 3.82
CA THR A 34 -3.72 8.90 2.87
C THR A 34 -3.02 10.10 3.53
N ALA A 35 -2.89 10.13 4.85
CA ALA A 35 -2.15 11.19 5.54
C ALA A 35 -0.65 11.13 5.20
N THR A 36 -0.03 12.28 4.95
CA THR A 36 1.37 12.40 4.52
C THR A 36 2.09 13.55 5.21
N GLY A 37 3.43 13.50 5.25
CA GLY A 37 4.26 14.60 5.73
C GLY A 37 4.46 14.68 7.25
N PHE A 38 3.90 13.73 8.02
CA PHE A 38 4.08 13.67 9.47
C PHE A 38 4.00 12.23 10.02
N PRO A 39 4.58 11.97 11.21
CA PRO A 39 4.49 10.67 11.87
C PRO A 39 3.04 10.30 12.22
N LEU A 40 2.66 9.05 11.94
CA LEU A 40 1.31 8.52 12.18
C LEU A 40 1.33 7.50 13.31
N ASP A 41 0.76 7.85 14.47
CA ASP A 41 0.74 6.98 15.67
C ASP A 41 0.04 5.63 15.41
N TYR A 42 -1.02 5.63 14.61
CA TYR A 42 -1.74 4.41 14.22
C TYR A 42 -0.98 3.54 13.19
N LEU A 43 0.14 4.04 12.67
CA LEU A 43 1.04 3.34 11.77
C LEU A 43 2.44 3.25 12.38
N HIS A 44 2.50 2.95 13.68
CA HIS A 44 3.74 2.77 14.44
C HIS A 44 4.69 3.99 14.41
N GLY A 45 4.18 5.20 14.20
CA GLY A 45 4.99 6.42 14.09
C GLY A 45 5.67 6.60 12.73
N MET A 46 5.25 5.86 11.70
CA MET A 46 5.78 6.01 10.35
C MET A 46 5.41 7.37 9.74
N THR A 47 6.31 7.95 8.98
CA THR A 47 6.01 9.07 8.07
C THR A 47 5.81 8.52 6.67
N VAL A 48 4.75 8.94 5.99
CA VAL A 48 4.45 8.54 4.62
C VAL A 48 4.55 9.75 3.69
N GLU A 49 5.20 9.56 2.55
CA GLU A 49 5.32 10.56 1.48
C GLU A 49 4.76 9.97 0.19
N SER A 50 3.69 10.57 -0.33
CA SER A 50 3.10 10.25 -1.62
C SER A 50 2.07 11.32 -2.04
N ASP A 51 1.90 11.48 -3.35
CA ASP A 51 0.78 12.26 -3.90
C ASP A 51 -0.52 11.44 -3.99
N TRP A 52 -0.47 10.15 -3.71
CA TRP A 52 -1.61 9.21 -3.79
C TRP A 52 -2.36 9.22 -5.13
N ARG A 53 -1.62 9.46 -6.22
CA ARG A 53 -2.12 9.34 -7.60
C ARG A 53 -1.57 8.06 -8.22
N PRO A 54 -2.34 7.32 -9.04
CA PRO A 54 -1.81 6.16 -9.75
C PRO A 54 -0.49 6.50 -10.48
N GLY A 55 0.54 5.68 -10.29
CA GLY A 55 1.89 5.94 -10.79
C GLY A 55 2.81 6.72 -9.86
N ALA A 56 2.29 7.32 -8.78
CA ALA A 56 3.10 8.09 -7.83
C ALA A 56 3.93 7.14 -6.94
N GLY A 57 5.13 7.59 -6.57
CA GLY A 57 5.94 6.90 -5.57
C GLY A 57 5.29 6.95 -4.18
N VAL A 58 5.50 5.89 -3.41
CA VAL A 58 5.19 5.80 -1.98
C VAL A 58 6.51 5.59 -1.25
N THR A 59 6.82 6.45 -0.28
CA THR A 59 7.93 6.23 0.65
C THR A 59 7.37 6.20 2.06
N MET A 60 7.67 5.13 2.81
CA MET A 60 7.33 5.02 4.24
C MET A 60 8.61 4.91 5.05
N VAL A 61 8.75 5.74 6.06
CA VAL A 61 9.95 5.83 6.91
C VAL A 61 9.56 5.57 8.36
N LEU A 62 10.21 4.59 8.99
CA LEU A 62 10.15 4.35 10.42
C LEU A 62 11.54 4.61 11.01
N THR A 63 11.72 5.77 11.65
CA THR A 63 13.04 6.26 12.10
C THR A 63 14.05 6.37 10.94
N ASP A 64 15.30 6.74 11.21
CA ASP A 64 16.32 6.90 10.17
C ASP A 64 16.85 5.56 9.58
N GLN A 65 16.34 4.41 10.06
CA GLN A 65 16.90 3.10 9.72
C GLN A 65 16.03 2.26 8.78
N TRP A 66 14.72 2.48 8.75
CA TRP A 66 13.80 1.63 7.99
C TRP A 66 13.05 2.46 6.96
N ARG A 67 13.19 2.06 5.70
CA ARG A 67 12.53 2.69 4.56
C ARG A 67 11.92 1.63 3.65
N LEU A 68 10.63 1.81 3.36
CA LEU A 68 9.87 1.03 2.38
C LEU A 68 9.55 1.94 1.20
N THR A 69 9.57 1.39 -0.01
CA THR A 69 9.35 2.17 -1.23
C THR A 69 8.55 1.36 -2.23
N GLY A 70 7.52 1.99 -2.78
CA GLY A 70 6.76 1.41 -3.86
C GLY A 70 6.03 2.45 -4.68
N GLU A 71 4.91 2.04 -5.26
CA GLU A 71 4.15 2.83 -6.21
C GLU A 71 2.65 2.65 -5.97
N VAL A 72 1.90 3.73 -6.16
CA VAL A 72 0.43 3.71 -6.10
C VAL A 72 -0.11 3.03 -7.36
N LEU A 73 -0.85 1.95 -7.16
CA LEU A 73 -1.52 1.21 -8.24
C LEU A 73 -2.93 1.76 -8.51
N ALA A 74 -3.64 2.16 -7.45
CA ALA A 74 -4.96 2.76 -7.56
C ALA A 74 -5.33 3.59 -6.32
N ALA A 75 -6.05 4.68 -6.54
CA ALA A 75 -6.62 5.53 -5.50
C ALA A 75 -8.02 6.00 -5.94
N GLU A 76 -9.05 5.33 -5.44
CA GLU A 76 -10.46 5.58 -5.73
C GLU A 76 -11.16 5.99 -4.42
N GLN A 77 -11.10 7.27 -4.09
CA GLN A 77 -11.62 7.79 -2.82
C GLN A 77 -13.14 7.58 -2.67
N PRO A 78 -13.65 7.19 -1.47
CA PRO A 78 -12.95 6.65 -0.30
C PRO A 78 -12.91 5.10 -0.28
N HIS A 79 -13.09 4.44 -1.42
CA HIS A 79 -13.43 3.02 -1.52
C HIS A 79 -12.23 2.09 -1.68
N ARG A 80 -11.16 2.54 -2.36
CA ARG A 80 -10.02 1.68 -2.68
C ARG A 80 -8.71 2.44 -2.73
N LEU A 81 -7.72 1.95 -1.99
CA LEU A 81 -6.33 2.36 -2.07
C LEU A 81 -5.48 1.10 -2.25
N SER A 82 -4.57 1.10 -3.22
CA SER A 82 -3.70 -0.04 -3.51
C SER A 82 -2.31 0.46 -3.94
N TYR A 83 -1.27 -0.12 -3.36
CA TYR A 83 0.12 0.26 -3.61
C TYR A 83 1.07 -0.91 -3.29
N THR A 84 2.31 -0.80 -3.76
CA THR A 84 3.43 -1.66 -3.35
C THR A 84 4.26 -0.97 -2.26
N LEU A 85 5.09 -1.73 -1.53
CA LEU A 85 5.99 -1.25 -0.47
C LEU A 85 7.36 -1.93 -0.54
#